data_AF-A0AAW2HPP2-F1
#
_entry.id   AF-A0AAW2HPP2-F1
#
_cell.length_a   1.000
_cell.length_b   1.000
_cell.length_c   1.000
_cell.angle_alpha   90.00
_cell.angle_beta   90.00
_cell.angle_gamma   90.00
#
_symmetry.space_group_name_H-M   'P 1'
#
loop_
_entity.id
_entity.type
_entity.pdbx_description
1 polymer ?
#
loop_
_entity_poly.entity_id
_entity_poly.type
_entity_poly.pdbx_seq_one_letter_code
_entity_poly.pdbx_strand_id
1 'polypeptide(L)'
;MLVSLRLSRAFQYNIQRNLTGLKPYSTKKVESTSLITQDEYTEVAQYPRIIPEAELLRKDEIDWHNKIKRQKTVEEKLFEINMPRYWGWKCLLLNEGEIPYNSLEFTKFITRTHLIECKEFPTHQEHSERASELAGKLKAQVEDVLSDTLTVRHAYTFKNLDTFDAEKEFTTILVNHLNRLFLKAFHEENPVLRTVQVDYSPRIEAFWNFGNLCETYERESSQFGLPPDEIPEEYLERPSNKYIQYIGKPILQMRTQDPLPSIVNPDQALCSQYPVPHYGYDPFVTFGYEMVRRHVTNIPGFWPGESREFSLMSYHHSNYLKYRPASYGASDAEETLQCQGILASFAWLMSLASYQGMWFSSIYSHLKIELMSILITFQPVLGFTTFHDNTYPFLTQTVLTDGMDFSFVLYQLNTTELHHEDISTNPKSNICWITPRMRLYDLVNGKVEGVNENVLKFLIQFYMNQPKKIENPKPFLDENLGVIAKYNDPEKRTWLESRFKHFSSNRPRHRYDIRYL
;
A
#
# COMPACT_ATOMS: atom_id res chain seq x y z
N MET A 1 -17.40 11.61 -61.96
CA MET A 1 -17.01 10.88 -60.73
C MET A 1 -16.33 11.83 -59.78
N LEU A 2 -17.11 12.44 -58.87
CA LEU A 2 -16.61 13.22 -57.74
C LEU A 2 -17.62 12.96 -56.62
N VAL A 3 -17.29 12.04 -55.71
CA VAL A 3 -18.14 11.72 -54.56
C VAL A 3 -17.66 12.57 -53.38
N SER A 4 -18.49 13.53 -52.99
CA SER A 4 -18.24 14.40 -51.84
C SER A 4 -18.28 13.58 -50.55
N LEU A 5 -17.16 13.52 -49.83
CA LEU A 5 -17.11 13.04 -48.45
C LEU A 5 -17.83 14.05 -47.55
N ARG A 6 -19.07 13.74 -47.16
CA ARG A 6 -19.77 14.45 -46.09
C ARG A 6 -19.20 13.99 -44.75
N LEU A 7 -18.34 14.81 -44.17
CA LEU A 7 -17.87 14.67 -42.78
C LEU A 7 -19.07 14.72 -41.82
N SER A 8 -19.06 13.90 -40.77
CA SER A 8 -20.13 13.87 -39.77
C SER A 8 -20.21 15.19 -39.01
N ARG A 9 -21.42 15.58 -38.59
CA ARG A 9 -21.66 16.83 -37.84
C ARG A 9 -20.84 16.93 -36.55
N ALA A 10 -20.48 15.80 -35.93
CA ALA A 10 -19.62 15.76 -34.74
C ALA A 10 -18.17 16.19 -35.05
N PHE A 11 -17.67 15.86 -36.25
CA PHE A 11 -16.34 16.28 -36.69
C PHE A 11 -16.31 17.77 -37.07
N GLN A 12 -17.37 18.27 -37.70
CA GLN A 12 -17.54 19.71 -37.98
C GLN A 12 -17.68 20.54 -36.70
N TYR A 13 -18.34 20.01 -35.67
CA TYR A 13 -18.48 20.66 -34.36
C TYR A 13 -17.16 20.73 -33.59
N ASN A 14 -16.30 19.69 -33.65
CA ASN A 14 -14.97 19.73 -33.04
C ASN A 14 -14.01 20.69 -33.75
N ILE A 15 -14.09 20.82 -35.08
CA ILE A 15 -13.33 21.82 -35.83
C ILE A 15 -13.82 23.23 -35.49
N GLN A 16 -15.13 23.46 -35.43
CA GLN A 16 -15.68 24.75 -35.01
C GLN A 16 -15.30 25.09 -33.57
N ARG A 17 -15.35 24.17 -32.61
CA ARG A 17 -14.95 24.42 -31.22
C ARG A 17 -13.46 24.75 -31.08
N ASN A 18 -12.60 24.11 -31.88
CA ASN A 18 -11.17 24.43 -31.92
C ASN A 18 -10.87 25.77 -32.63
N LEU A 19 -11.76 26.24 -33.52
CA LEU A 19 -11.62 27.53 -34.21
C LEU A 19 -12.31 28.71 -33.48
N THR A 20 -13.42 28.49 -32.79
CA THR A 20 -14.18 29.53 -32.07
C THR A 20 -13.74 29.74 -30.63
N GLY A 21 -12.85 28.86 -30.11
CA GLY A 21 -12.16 29.02 -28.83
C GLY A 21 -10.89 29.87 -28.91
N LEU A 22 -10.48 30.30 -30.11
CA LEU A 22 -9.43 31.28 -30.30
C LEU A 22 -9.98 32.67 -29.96
N LYS A 23 -10.02 32.99 -28.66
CA LYS A 23 -9.88 34.40 -28.27
C LYS A 23 -8.57 34.87 -28.90
N PRO A 24 -8.53 36.05 -29.55
CA PRO A 24 -7.25 36.62 -29.95
C PRO A 24 -6.38 36.61 -28.71
N TYR A 25 -5.18 36.03 -28.81
CA TYR A 25 -4.16 36.23 -27.82
C TYR A 25 -4.09 37.75 -27.62
N SER A 26 -4.64 38.23 -26.51
CA SER A 26 -4.19 39.48 -25.92
C SER A 26 -2.70 39.23 -25.81
N THR A 27 -1.92 39.96 -26.59
CA THR A 27 -0.51 40.14 -26.34
C THR A 27 -0.44 40.61 -24.90
N LYS A 28 -0.26 39.67 -23.96
CA LYS A 28 0.35 40.00 -22.69
C LYS A 28 1.69 40.57 -23.14
N LYS A 29 1.79 41.90 -23.10
CA LYS A 29 3.07 42.55 -22.90
C LYS A 29 3.70 41.74 -21.78
N VAL A 30 4.69 40.95 -22.16
CA VAL A 30 5.71 40.51 -21.22
C VAL A 30 6.31 41.85 -20.78
N GLU A 31 5.82 42.40 -19.69
CA GLU A 31 6.59 43.37 -18.94
C GLU A 31 7.79 42.59 -18.45
N SER A 32 8.83 42.61 -19.28
CA SER A 32 10.18 42.31 -18.87
C SER A 32 10.51 43.34 -17.80
N THR A 33 10.29 42.98 -16.54
CA THR A 33 11.03 43.60 -15.44
C THR A 33 12.46 43.04 -15.48
N SER A 34 13.14 43.20 -16.61
CA SER A 34 14.58 43.23 -16.66
C SER A 34 14.95 44.59 -16.09
N LEU A 35 15.44 44.59 -14.86
CA LEU A 35 16.49 45.52 -14.50
C LEU A 35 17.54 45.37 -15.61
N ILE A 36 17.64 46.38 -16.47
CA ILE A 36 18.63 46.44 -17.54
C ILE A 36 19.98 46.59 -16.84
N THR A 37 20.57 45.48 -16.42
CA THR A 37 22.01 45.37 -16.29
C THR A 37 22.54 45.42 -17.71
N GLN A 38 23.13 46.57 -18.06
CA GLN A 38 23.92 46.74 -19.26
C GLN A 38 25.00 45.64 -19.31
N ASP A 39 25.17 45.01 -20.47
CA ASP A 39 26.24 44.09 -20.90
C ASP A 39 25.84 42.65 -21.30
N GLU A 40 24.80 42.48 -22.14
CA GLU A 40 24.51 41.20 -22.83
C GLU A 40 24.91 41.22 -24.33
N TYR A 41 26.02 41.85 -24.69
CA TYR A 41 26.62 41.70 -26.02
C TYR A 41 27.97 41.01 -25.88
N THR A 42 27.94 39.67 -25.79
CA THR A 42 29.16 38.87 -25.91
C THR A 42 29.49 38.69 -27.40
N GLU A 43 30.74 38.91 -27.81
CA GLU A 43 31.19 38.77 -29.22
C GLU A 43 30.90 37.37 -29.80
N VAL A 44 30.75 36.37 -28.94
CA VAL A 44 30.33 35.00 -29.28
C VAL A 44 28.90 34.79 -28.80
N ALA A 45 28.02 34.36 -29.71
CA ALA A 45 26.65 34.01 -29.36
C ALA A 45 26.61 32.80 -28.42
N GLN A 46 26.18 33.02 -27.18
CA GLN A 46 25.94 31.94 -26.22
C GLN A 46 24.50 31.43 -26.39
N TYR A 47 24.34 30.41 -27.22
CA TYR A 47 23.04 29.75 -27.36
C TYR A 47 22.78 28.86 -26.13
N PRO A 48 21.55 28.87 -25.58
CA PRO A 48 21.17 27.90 -24.57
C PRO A 48 21.30 26.48 -25.15
N ARG A 49 21.70 25.52 -24.30
CA ARG A 49 21.76 24.11 -24.70
C ARG A 49 20.39 23.68 -25.23
N ILE A 50 20.36 23.09 -26.43
CA ILE A 50 19.14 22.46 -26.94
C ILE A 50 18.91 21.20 -26.10
N ILE A 51 17.88 21.25 -25.26
CA ILE A 51 17.49 20.15 -24.39
C ILE A 51 16.43 19.34 -25.14
N PRO A 52 16.64 18.04 -25.42
CA PRO A 52 15.62 17.18 -25.98
C PRO A 52 14.37 17.12 -25.09
N GLU A 53 13.19 16.98 -25.67
CA GLU A 53 11.91 16.95 -24.93
C GLU A 53 11.87 15.88 -23.81
N ALA A 54 12.49 14.72 -24.04
CA ALA A 54 12.62 13.67 -23.03
C ALA A 54 13.50 14.09 -21.82
N GLU A 55 14.48 14.97 -22.01
CA GLU A 55 15.28 15.53 -20.91
C GLU A 55 14.48 16.62 -20.16
N LEU A 56 13.58 17.35 -20.84
CA LEU A 56 12.67 18.30 -20.19
C LEU A 56 11.63 17.61 -19.31
N LEU A 57 11.01 16.53 -19.79
CA LEU A 57 10.01 15.78 -19.00
C LEU A 57 10.62 15.13 -17.76
N ARG A 58 11.83 14.59 -17.88
CA ARG A 58 12.63 14.13 -16.73
C ARG A 58 12.96 15.25 -15.76
N LYS A 59 13.22 16.46 -16.27
CA LYS A 59 13.46 17.63 -15.41
C LYS A 59 12.20 18.04 -14.64
N ASP A 60 11.04 18.07 -15.29
CA ASP A 60 9.76 18.37 -14.63
C ASP A 60 9.43 17.33 -13.54
N GLU A 61 9.72 16.06 -13.79
CA GLU A 61 9.64 14.99 -12.80
C GLU A 61 10.58 15.26 -11.62
N ILE A 62 11.86 15.56 -11.88
CA ILE A 62 12.86 15.91 -10.86
C ILE A 62 12.45 17.16 -10.04
N ASP A 63 11.85 18.16 -10.68
CA ASP A 63 11.43 19.39 -10.02
C ASP A 63 10.21 19.15 -9.13
N TRP A 64 9.23 18.39 -9.61
CA TRP A 64 8.09 17.95 -8.81
C TRP A 64 8.52 17.06 -7.63
N HIS A 65 9.47 16.16 -7.88
CA HIS A 65 10.16 15.35 -6.89
C HIS A 65 10.79 16.21 -5.78
N ASN A 66 11.60 17.20 -6.16
CA ASN A 66 12.20 18.14 -5.21
C ASN A 66 11.15 18.97 -4.45
N LYS A 67 9.99 19.26 -5.08
CA LYS A 67 8.88 19.93 -4.42
C LYS A 67 8.26 19.08 -3.31
N ILE A 68 8.10 17.77 -3.52
CA ILE A 68 7.59 16.84 -2.48
C ILE A 68 8.57 16.75 -1.30
N LYS A 69 9.88 16.63 -1.58
CA LYS A 69 10.93 16.61 -0.53
C LYS A 69 10.85 17.80 0.42
N ARG A 70 10.58 18.98 -0.14
CA ARG A 70 10.55 20.25 0.59
C ARG A 70 9.30 20.42 1.45
N GLN A 71 8.27 19.58 1.28
CA GLN A 71 7.07 19.67 2.10
C GLN A 71 7.38 19.29 3.54
N LYS A 72 6.83 20.06 4.48
CA LYS A 72 7.16 19.97 5.90
C LYS A 72 6.30 18.98 6.67
N THR A 73 5.10 18.71 6.18
CA THR A 73 4.09 17.88 6.82
C THR A 73 3.77 16.64 6.00
N VAL A 74 3.36 15.57 6.67
CA VAL A 74 2.96 14.30 6.03
C VAL A 74 1.84 14.53 5.02
N GLU A 75 0.83 15.27 5.42
CA GLU A 75 -0.37 15.49 4.63
C GLU A 75 -0.06 16.29 3.37
N GLU A 76 0.81 17.31 3.45
CA GLU A 76 1.26 18.06 2.27
C GLU A 76 2.03 17.15 1.30
N LYS A 77 2.86 16.23 1.79
CA LYS A 77 3.52 15.21 0.96
C LYS A 77 2.51 14.31 0.26
N LEU A 78 1.57 13.72 1.01
CA LEU A 78 0.51 12.85 0.50
C LEU A 78 -0.40 13.57 -0.52
N PHE A 79 -0.67 14.85 -0.27
CA PHE A 79 -1.47 15.71 -1.13
C PHE A 79 -0.75 16.03 -2.44
N GLU A 80 0.51 16.45 -2.39
CA GLU A 80 1.29 16.89 -3.56
C GLU A 80 1.47 15.79 -4.62
N ILE A 81 1.44 14.52 -4.21
CA ILE A 81 1.46 13.34 -5.11
C ILE A 81 0.27 13.31 -6.07
N ASN A 82 -0.89 13.78 -5.61
CA ASN A 82 -2.11 13.78 -6.41
C ASN A 82 -2.24 15.05 -7.27
N MET A 83 -1.38 16.05 -7.07
CA MET A 83 -1.50 17.36 -7.73
C MET A 83 -1.28 17.35 -9.25
N PRO A 84 -0.31 16.60 -9.83
CA PRO A 84 -0.10 16.62 -11.28
C PRO A 84 -1.28 16.05 -12.07
N ARG A 85 -2.10 15.20 -11.46
CA ARG A 85 -3.17 14.47 -12.14
C ARG A 85 -4.53 14.80 -11.53
N TYR A 86 -5.26 15.68 -12.19
CA TYR A 86 -6.61 16.09 -11.74
C TYR A 86 -7.54 14.90 -11.45
N TRP A 87 -7.51 13.86 -12.30
CA TRP A 87 -8.34 12.65 -12.17
C TRP A 87 -7.68 11.52 -11.36
N GLY A 88 -6.48 11.74 -10.83
CA GLY A 88 -5.69 10.71 -10.15
C GLY A 88 -4.95 9.78 -11.10
N TRP A 89 -4.52 8.65 -10.56
CA TRP A 89 -3.65 7.65 -11.18
C TRP A 89 -4.45 6.42 -11.59
N LYS A 90 -4.05 5.76 -12.68
CA LYS A 90 -4.65 4.48 -13.09
C LYS A 90 -3.91 3.39 -12.33
N CYS A 91 -4.56 2.83 -11.32
CA CYS A 91 -3.97 1.88 -10.38
C CYS A 91 -4.57 0.49 -10.57
N LEU A 92 -3.74 -0.54 -10.42
CA LEU A 92 -4.15 -1.92 -10.18
C LEU A 92 -4.75 -1.99 -8.78
N LEU A 93 -5.99 -2.46 -8.69
CA LEU A 93 -6.71 -2.51 -7.44
C LEU A 93 -6.58 -3.89 -6.79
N LEU A 94 -6.05 -3.93 -5.57
CA LEU A 94 -5.97 -5.12 -4.72
C LEU A 94 -6.95 -4.95 -3.56
N ASN A 95 -8.04 -5.71 -3.55
CA ASN A 95 -9.02 -5.67 -2.47
C ASN A 95 -8.77 -6.82 -1.50
N GLU A 96 -8.81 -6.51 -0.20
CA GLU A 96 -8.74 -7.52 0.86
C GLU A 96 -9.84 -8.59 0.70
N GLY A 97 -9.44 -9.86 0.73
CA GLY A 97 -10.33 -11.01 0.55
C GLY A 97 -10.66 -11.37 -0.90
N GLU A 98 -10.29 -10.55 -1.88
CA GLU A 98 -10.44 -10.84 -3.30
C GLU A 98 -9.08 -11.19 -3.91
N ILE A 99 -8.71 -12.46 -3.81
CA ILE A 99 -7.40 -12.95 -4.23
C ILE A 99 -7.58 -13.96 -5.37
N PRO A 100 -7.11 -13.66 -6.59
CA PRO A 100 -7.12 -14.59 -7.71
C PRO A 100 -6.32 -15.87 -7.43
N TYR A 101 -6.67 -16.93 -8.14
CA TYR A 101 -5.93 -18.19 -8.13
C TYR A 101 -4.46 -17.98 -8.53
N ASN A 102 -3.53 -18.72 -7.90
CA ASN A 102 -2.10 -18.71 -8.22
C ASN A 102 -1.43 -17.32 -8.18
N SER A 103 -1.84 -16.48 -7.23
CA SER A 103 -1.35 -15.09 -7.10
C SER A 103 -0.17 -14.92 -6.14
N LEU A 104 0.35 -16.02 -5.57
CA LEU A 104 1.39 -15.98 -4.54
C LEU A 104 2.72 -15.45 -5.05
N GLU A 105 3.20 -15.95 -6.18
CA GLU A 105 4.47 -15.53 -6.77
C GLU A 105 4.41 -14.05 -7.20
N PHE A 106 3.28 -13.63 -7.77
CA PHE A 106 3.01 -12.22 -8.06
C PHE A 106 3.01 -11.35 -6.80
N THR A 107 2.34 -11.79 -5.74
CA THR A 107 2.26 -11.05 -4.48
C THR A 107 3.63 -10.90 -3.81
N LYS A 108 4.43 -11.96 -3.79
CA LYS A 108 5.82 -11.93 -3.31
C LYS A 108 6.65 -10.96 -4.15
N PHE A 109 6.48 -10.98 -5.48
CA PHE A 109 7.23 -10.12 -6.39
C PHE A 109 6.91 -8.64 -6.19
N ILE A 110 5.63 -8.24 -6.24
CA ILE A 110 5.22 -6.81 -6.17
C ILE A 110 5.47 -6.16 -4.81
N THR A 111 5.60 -6.96 -3.75
CA THR A 111 5.94 -6.48 -2.40
C THR A 111 7.41 -6.71 -2.05
N ARG A 112 8.17 -7.32 -2.96
CA ARG A 112 9.56 -7.73 -2.77
C ARG A 112 9.77 -8.51 -1.47
N THR A 113 8.89 -9.49 -1.24
CA THR A 113 8.82 -10.26 0.01
C THR A 113 9.33 -11.68 -0.19
N HIS A 114 10.20 -12.12 0.72
CA HIS A 114 10.53 -13.52 0.92
C HIS A 114 9.63 -14.12 2.00
N LEU A 115 8.99 -15.25 1.69
CA LEU A 115 8.06 -15.94 2.58
C LEU A 115 8.77 -17.11 3.28
N ILE A 116 8.62 -17.18 4.59
CA ILE A 116 9.16 -18.25 5.44
C ILE A 116 8.01 -18.90 6.20
N GLU A 117 7.74 -20.16 5.93
CA GLU A 117 6.80 -20.94 6.72
C GLU A 117 7.47 -21.40 8.01
N CYS A 118 6.84 -21.12 9.14
CA CYS A 118 7.41 -21.37 10.46
C CYS A 118 6.41 -22.07 11.37
N LYS A 119 6.90 -23.08 12.10
CA LYS A 119 6.15 -23.70 13.21
C LYS A 119 6.28 -22.93 14.51
N GLU A 120 7.32 -22.13 14.66
CA GLU A 120 7.55 -21.23 15.79
C GLU A 120 8.26 -19.98 15.27
N PHE A 121 7.95 -18.82 15.84
CA PHE A 121 8.55 -17.57 15.41
C PHE A 121 9.86 -17.25 16.16
N PRO A 122 10.83 -16.59 15.51
CA PRO A 122 12.12 -16.28 16.12
C PRO A 122 12.02 -15.38 17.37
N THR A 123 11.12 -14.39 17.34
CA THR A 123 10.92 -13.43 18.44
C THR A 123 10.27 -14.01 19.68
N HIS A 124 9.64 -15.18 19.57
CA HIS A 124 8.78 -15.69 20.64
C HIS A 124 9.42 -16.84 21.45
N GLN A 125 10.69 -17.14 21.21
CA GLN A 125 11.42 -18.12 22.03
C GLN A 125 11.55 -17.66 23.48
N GLU A 126 11.85 -16.38 23.71
CA GLU A 126 12.02 -15.80 25.07
C GLU A 126 10.74 -15.90 25.92
N HIS A 127 9.57 -15.74 25.30
CA HIS A 127 8.27 -15.78 25.98
C HIS A 127 7.56 -17.14 25.87
N SER A 128 8.19 -18.15 25.27
CA SER A 128 7.56 -19.43 24.92
C SER A 128 7.05 -20.20 26.15
N GLU A 129 7.87 -20.28 27.20
CA GLU A 129 7.51 -20.99 28.44
C GLU A 129 6.39 -20.27 29.20
N ARG A 130 6.51 -18.95 29.37
CA ARG A 130 5.49 -18.13 30.05
C ARG A 130 4.17 -18.14 29.29
N ALA A 131 4.20 -18.10 27.97
CA ALA A 131 3.00 -18.19 27.14
C ALA A 131 2.28 -19.53 27.31
N SER A 132 3.02 -20.63 27.45
CA SER A 132 2.46 -21.96 27.71
C SER A 132 1.73 -22.02 29.07
N GLU A 133 2.34 -21.47 30.12
CA GLU A 133 1.72 -21.40 31.45
C GLU A 133 0.41 -20.57 31.44
N LEU A 134 0.44 -19.42 30.77
CA LEU A 134 -0.72 -18.53 30.65
C LEU A 134 -1.82 -19.14 29.77
N ALA A 135 -1.46 -19.88 28.72
CA ALA A 135 -2.42 -20.61 27.88
C ALA A 135 -3.24 -21.61 28.71
N GLY A 136 -2.58 -22.37 29.59
CA GLY A 136 -3.24 -23.30 30.50
C GLY A 136 -4.23 -22.62 31.45
N LYS A 137 -3.89 -21.44 31.97
CA LYS A 137 -4.76 -20.66 32.88
C LYS A 137 -5.96 -20.02 32.19
N LEU A 138 -5.78 -19.58 30.94
CA LEU A 138 -6.83 -18.89 30.18
C LEU A 138 -7.74 -19.81 29.40
N LYS A 139 -7.38 -21.09 29.24
CA LYS A 139 -8.15 -22.08 28.49
C LYS A 139 -9.63 -22.07 28.87
N ALA A 140 -9.94 -22.19 30.17
CA ALA A 140 -11.33 -22.18 30.66
C ALA A 140 -12.06 -20.87 30.34
N GLN A 141 -11.39 -19.72 30.48
CA GLN A 141 -11.99 -18.42 30.16
C GLN A 141 -12.24 -18.25 28.65
N VAL A 142 -11.39 -18.82 27.80
CA VAL A 142 -11.60 -18.85 26.35
C VAL A 142 -12.76 -19.77 26.00
N GLU A 143 -12.87 -20.94 26.63
CA GLU A 143 -14.02 -21.85 26.48
C GLU A 143 -15.33 -21.17 26.85
N ASP A 144 -15.35 -20.40 27.95
CA ASP A 144 -16.52 -19.60 28.36
C ASP A 144 -16.87 -18.55 27.30
N VAL A 145 -15.90 -17.79 26.80
CA VAL A 145 -16.12 -16.80 25.74
C VAL A 145 -16.65 -17.45 24.45
N LEU A 146 -16.13 -18.62 24.09
CA LEU A 146 -16.60 -19.38 22.93
C LEU A 146 -18.04 -19.87 23.14
N SER A 147 -18.35 -20.41 24.31
CA SER A 147 -19.70 -20.86 24.66
C SER A 147 -20.70 -19.69 24.65
N ASP A 148 -20.32 -18.55 25.19
CA ASP A 148 -21.15 -17.33 25.21
C ASP A 148 -21.41 -16.81 23.80
N THR A 149 -20.37 -16.73 22.97
CA THR A 149 -20.50 -16.25 21.59
C THR A 149 -21.31 -17.21 20.72
N LEU A 150 -21.18 -18.53 20.92
CA LEU A 150 -22.02 -19.53 20.27
C LEU A 150 -23.46 -19.49 20.79
N THR A 151 -23.68 -19.23 22.07
CA THR A 151 -25.02 -19.04 22.63
C THR A 151 -25.67 -17.81 22.02
N VAL A 152 -24.94 -16.70 21.86
CA VAL A 152 -25.41 -15.52 21.11
C VAL A 152 -25.72 -15.89 19.66
N ARG A 153 -24.86 -16.66 18.98
CA ARG A 153 -25.11 -17.19 17.63
C ARG A 153 -26.42 -17.99 17.56
N HIS A 154 -26.77 -18.73 18.62
CA HIS A 154 -28.00 -19.51 18.69
C HIS A 154 -29.24 -18.69 19.14
N ALA A 155 -29.08 -17.67 19.99
CA ALA A 155 -30.17 -16.97 20.67
C ALA A 155 -30.61 -15.67 19.98
N TYR A 156 -29.68 -14.91 19.39
CA TYR A 156 -29.97 -13.60 18.79
C TYR A 156 -29.28 -13.46 17.43
N THR A 157 -30.07 -13.14 16.42
CA THR A 157 -29.70 -12.36 15.20
C THR A 157 -29.54 -13.05 13.85
N PHE A 158 -29.73 -14.36 13.62
CA PHE A 158 -29.71 -14.85 12.21
C PHE A 158 -30.66 -16.02 11.96
N LYS A 159 -31.87 -15.74 11.44
CA LYS A 159 -32.77 -16.77 10.91
C LYS A 159 -32.29 -17.37 9.57
N ASN A 160 -31.24 -16.80 8.96
CA ASN A 160 -30.60 -17.21 7.70
C ASN A 160 -29.06 -17.26 7.85
N LEU A 161 -28.56 -18.25 8.61
CA LEU A 161 -27.18 -18.35 9.12
C LEU A 161 -26.10 -18.77 8.11
N ASP A 162 -26.44 -19.31 6.95
CA ASP A 162 -25.44 -19.79 5.97
C ASP A 162 -24.91 -18.67 5.05
N THR A 163 -25.26 -17.42 5.35
CA THR A 163 -24.79 -16.27 4.57
C THR A 163 -23.38 -15.88 5.00
N PHE A 164 -22.53 -15.57 4.02
CA PHE A 164 -21.15 -15.10 4.23
C PHE A 164 -21.06 -13.94 5.24
N ASP A 165 -22.01 -13.02 5.19
CA ASP A 165 -22.04 -11.85 6.06
C ASP A 165 -22.29 -12.20 7.53
N ALA A 166 -23.16 -13.17 7.81
CA ALA A 166 -23.45 -13.63 9.17
C ALA A 166 -22.22 -14.32 9.81
N GLU A 167 -21.50 -15.14 9.03
CA GLU A 167 -20.26 -15.76 9.49
C GLU A 167 -19.18 -14.72 9.77
N LYS A 168 -19.05 -13.72 8.89
CA LYS A 168 -18.11 -12.62 9.06
C LYS A 168 -18.40 -11.84 10.34
N GLU A 169 -19.66 -11.50 10.60
CA GLU A 169 -20.07 -10.79 11.81
C GLU A 169 -19.83 -11.61 13.08
N PHE A 170 -20.11 -12.92 13.04
CA PHE A 170 -19.77 -13.83 14.13
C PHE A 170 -18.26 -13.82 14.44
N THR A 171 -17.42 -13.93 13.42
CA THR A 171 -15.95 -13.85 13.57
C THR A 171 -15.55 -12.52 14.21
N THR A 172 -16.14 -11.40 13.78
CA THR A 172 -15.87 -10.08 14.36
C THR A 172 -16.22 -10.02 15.84
N ILE A 173 -17.40 -10.53 16.25
CA ILE A 173 -17.83 -10.55 17.65
C ILE A 173 -16.86 -11.39 18.50
N LEU A 174 -16.51 -12.59 18.02
CA LEU A 174 -15.61 -13.49 18.72
C LEU A 174 -14.22 -12.85 18.92
N VAL A 175 -13.62 -12.32 17.85
CA VAL A 175 -12.31 -11.67 17.90
C VAL A 175 -12.32 -10.47 18.86
N ASN A 176 -13.41 -9.69 18.89
CA ASN A 176 -13.54 -8.57 19.82
C ASN A 176 -13.60 -9.04 21.29
N HIS A 177 -14.29 -10.15 21.57
CA HIS A 177 -14.34 -10.72 22.93
C HIS A 177 -12.99 -11.31 23.35
N LEU A 178 -12.32 -12.04 22.45
CA LEU A 178 -10.97 -12.57 22.69
C LEU A 178 -9.97 -11.45 22.96
N ASN A 179 -9.96 -10.39 22.14
CA ASN A 179 -9.08 -9.25 22.35
C ASN A 179 -9.32 -8.59 23.72
N ARG A 180 -10.58 -8.39 24.13
CA ARG A 180 -10.91 -7.85 25.45
C ARG A 180 -10.44 -8.75 26.59
N LEU A 181 -10.59 -10.06 26.44
CA LEU A 181 -10.10 -11.04 27.41
C LEU A 181 -8.59 -10.94 27.56
N PHE A 182 -7.85 -10.96 26.45
CA PHE A 182 -6.38 -10.91 26.47
C PHE A 182 -5.84 -9.58 27.00
N LEU A 183 -6.41 -8.44 26.59
CA LEU A 183 -6.03 -7.13 27.15
C LEU A 183 -6.22 -7.10 28.66
N LYS A 184 -7.34 -7.64 29.18
CA LYS A 184 -7.59 -7.73 30.63
C LYS A 184 -6.62 -8.70 31.30
N ALA A 185 -6.32 -9.83 30.69
CA ALA A 185 -5.45 -10.84 31.27
C ALA A 185 -3.97 -10.39 31.34
N PHE A 186 -3.51 -9.61 30.36
CA PHE A 186 -2.08 -9.35 30.16
C PHE A 186 -1.63 -7.92 30.47
N HIS A 187 -2.54 -7.05 30.91
CA HIS A 187 -2.18 -5.67 31.26
C HIS A 187 -1.17 -5.52 32.42
N GLU A 188 -0.98 -6.56 33.24
CA GLU A 188 0.03 -6.58 34.31
C GLU A 188 1.41 -7.01 33.77
N GLU A 189 1.44 -8.03 32.92
CA GLU A 189 2.66 -8.58 32.31
C GLU A 189 3.26 -7.63 31.28
N ASN A 190 2.41 -7.02 30.46
CA ASN A 190 2.81 -6.06 29.43
C ASN A 190 2.11 -4.72 29.68
N PRO A 191 2.77 -3.77 30.37
CA PRO A 191 2.22 -2.45 30.68
C PRO A 191 1.80 -1.66 29.43
N VAL A 192 2.38 -1.95 28.27
CA VAL A 192 2.03 -1.30 26.99
C VAL A 192 0.58 -1.58 26.59
N LEU A 193 0.03 -2.74 26.98
CA LEU A 193 -1.37 -3.08 26.70
C LEU A 193 -2.38 -2.18 27.44
N ARG A 194 -1.96 -1.49 28.51
CA ARG A 194 -2.81 -0.48 29.19
C ARG A 194 -2.98 0.78 28.35
N THR A 195 -1.95 1.13 27.58
CA THR A 195 -1.93 2.34 26.79
C THR A 195 -2.23 2.10 25.32
N VAL A 196 -2.37 0.85 24.87
CA VAL A 196 -2.69 0.51 23.47
C VAL A 196 -4.02 1.11 23.03
N GLN A 197 -4.09 1.55 21.77
CA GLN A 197 -5.34 1.99 21.16
C GLN A 197 -5.88 0.88 20.26
N VAL A 198 -7.14 0.53 20.47
CA VAL A 198 -7.85 -0.48 19.68
C VAL A 198 -8.80 0.23 18.73
N ASP A 199 -8.59 0.05 17.43
CA ASP A 199 -9.48 0.53 16.39
C ASP A 199 -10.31 -0.63 15.82
N TYR A 200 -11.61 -0.44 15.72
CA TYR A 200 -12.53 -1.43 15.16
C TYR A 200 -12.83 -1.10 13.71
N SER A 201 -12.64 -2.07 12.80
CA SER A 201 -12.89 -1.89 11.37
C SER A 201 -12.22 -0.66 10.72
N PRO A 202 -10.94 -0.35 11.01
CA PRO A 202 -10.26 0.78 10.40
C PRO A 202 -10.08 0.60 8.89
N ARG A 203 -9.97 1.71 8.15
CA ARG A 203 -9.71 1.73 6.71
C ARG A 203 -8.21 1.70 6.46
N ILE A 204 -7.71 0.61 5.87
CA ILE A 204 -6.33 0.53 5.39
C ILE A 204 -6.33 0.82 3.89
N GLU A 205 -5.51 1.77 3.46
CA GLU A 205 -5.19 1.97 2.06
C GLU A 205 -3.69 2.16 1.92
N ALA A 206 -3.10 1.49 0.93
CA ALA A 206 -1.69 1.66 0.61
C ALA A 206 -1.51 1.71 -0.89
N PHE A 207 -0.82 2.75 -1.33
CA PHE A 207 -0.34 2.95 -2.68
C PHE A 207 1.15 2.68 -2.72
N TRP A 208 1.61 2.03 -3.78
CA TRP A 208 3.01 1.97 -4.14
C TRP A 208 3.15 1.85 -5.64
N ASN A 209 4.35 2.17 -6.12
CA ASN A 209 4.72 1.94 -7.50
C ASN A 209 5.69 0.77 -7.54
N PHE A 210 5.46 -0.16 -8.47
CA PHE A 210 6.29 -1.33 -8.64
C PHE A 210 6.75 -1.45 -10.09
N GLY A 211 8.07 -1.59 -10.28
CA GLY A 211 8.70 -1.73 -11.59
C GLY A 211 8.78 -3.17 -12.08
N ASN A 212 9.38 -3.40 -13.25
CA ASN A 212 9.70 -4.73 -13.77
C ASN A 212 8.50 -5.64 -14.09
N LEU A 213 7.35 -5.05 -14.44
CA LEU A 213 6.22 -5.78 -15.04
C LEU A 213 6.14 -5.48 -16.53
N CYS A 214 5.91 -6.49 -17.37
CA CYS A 214 5.73 -6.28 -18.81
C CYS A 214 4.43 -5.51 -19.12
N GLU A 215 4.45 -4.81 -20.25
CA GLU A 215 3.28 -4.15 -20.83
C GLU A 215 2.56 -5.07 -21.82
N THR A 216 1.33 -4.71 -22.16
CA THR A 216 0.55 -5.38 -23.20
C THR A 216 0.59 -4.57 -24.48
N TYR A 217 0.57 -5.25 -25.63
CA TYR A 217 0.50 -4.64 -26.97
C TYR A 217 -0.56 -3.54 -27.07
N GLU A 218 -1.76 -3.77 -26.50
CA GLU A 218 -2.86 -2.80 -26.55
C GLU A 218 -2.57 -1.51 -25.79
N ARG A 219 -1.82 -1.60 -24.68
CA ARG A 219 -1.43 -0.42 -23.89
C ARG A 219 -0.33 0.36 -24.58
N GLU A 220 0.69 -0.34 -25.09
CA GLU A 220 1.77 0.31 -25.82
C GLU A 220 1.26 0.94 -27.12
N SER A 221 0.30 0.29 -27.80
CA SER A 221 -0.41 0.84 -28.95
C SER A 221 -1.09 2.17 -28.61
N SER A 222 -1.82 2.19 -27.49
CA SER A 222 -2.48 3.41 -27.01
C SER A 222 -1.50 4.47 -26.53
N GLN A 223 -0.32 4.09 -26.02
CA GLN A 223 0.68 5.01 -25.49
C GLN A 223 1.49 5.67 -26.61
N PHE A 224 1.90 4.90 -27.61
CA PHE A 224 2.68 5.37 -28.75
C PHE A 224 1.84 5.80 -29.94
N GLY A 225 0.53 5.54 -29.93
CA GLY A 225 -0.35 5.83 -31.05
C GLY A 225 -0.08 4.97 -32.29
N LEU A 226 0.64 3.85 -32.11
CA LEU A 226 0.94 2.88 -33.14
C LEU A 226 -0.10 1.76 -33.10
N PRO A 227 -0.53 1.19 -34.24
CA PRO A 227 -1.33 -0.03 -34.22
C PRO A 227 -0.55 -1.17 -33.56
N PRO A 228 -1.22 -2.13 -32.88
CA PRO A 228 -0.55 -3.22 -32.15
C PRO A 228 0.49 -3.99 -32.97
N ASP A 229 0.22 -4.16 -34.27
CA ASP A 229 1.06 -4.92 -35.22
C ASP A 229 2.37 -4.20 -35.61
N GLU A 230 2.49 -2.90 -35.32
CA GLU A 230 3.66 -2.08 -35.64
C GLU A 230 4.55 -1.80 -34.41
N ILE A 231 4.21 -2.35 -33.25
CA ILE A 231 4.99 -2.19 -32.02
C ILE A 231 6.16 -3.17 -32.07
N PRO A 232 7.42 -2.69 -32.04
CA PRO A 232 8.55 -3.60 -32.02
C PRO A 232 8.55 -4.44 -30.73
N GLU A 233 8.86 -5.73 -30.83
CA GLU A 233 8.84 -6.67 -29.71
C GLU A 233 9.67 -6.20 -28.51
N GLU A 234 10.77 -5.49 -28.77
CA GLU A 234 11.63 -4.87 -27.76
C GLU A 234 10.87 -3.93 -26.80
N TYR A 235 9.78 -3.29 -27.24
CA TYR A 235 8.99 -2.41 -26.36
C TYR A 235 8.11 -3.17 -25.37
N LEU A 236 7.79 -4.43 -25.65
CA LEU A 236 6.91 -5.24 -24.79
C LEU A 236 7.69 -5.95 -23.70
N GLU A 237 8.94 -6.27 -23.99
CA GLU A 237 9.90 -6.82 -23.03
C GLU A 237 10.46 -5.72 -22.09
N ARG A 238 10.17 -4.44 -22.36
CA ARG A 238 10.62 -3.35 -21.50
C ARG A 238 9.88 -3.37 -20.16
N PRO A 239 10.61 -3.36 -19.03
CA PRO A 239 10.01 -3.30 -17.72
C PRO A 239 9.27 -1.97 -17.56
N SER A 240 7.98 -2.06 -17.23
CA SER A 240 7.14 -0.90 -16.93
C SER A 240 6.85 -0.78 -15.45
N ASN A 241 6.56 0.45 -15.04
CA ASN A 241 6.05 0.75 -13.71
C ASN A 241 4.54 0.58 -13.67
N LYS A 242 4.04 -0.18 -12.69
CA LYS A 242 2.62 -0.28 -12.39
C LYS A 242 2.31 0.35 -11.03
N TYR A 243 1.30 1.20 -11.05
CA TYR A 243 0.69 1.80 -9.88
C TYR A 243 -0.23 0.79 -9.20
N ILE A 244 0.02 0.47 -7.94
CA ILE A 244 -0.74 -0.52 -7.18
C ILE A 244 -1.40 0.16 -6.00
N GLN A 245 -2.69 -0.12 -5.81
CA GLN A 245 -3.47 0.37 -4.68
C GLN A 245 -4.10 -0.82 -3.96
N TYR A 246 -3.77 -0.99 -2.69
CA TYR A 246 -4.44 -1.91 -1.79
C TYR A 246 -5.57 -1.19 -1.03
N ILE A 247 -6.69 -1.89 -0.85
CA ILE A 247 -7.80 -1.50 0.03
C ILE A 247 -8.08 -2.64 1.00
N GLY A 248 -7.90 -2.37 2.28
CA GLY A 248 -8.16 -3.30 3.37
C GLY A 248 -9.13 -2.76 4.41
N LYS A 249 -9.80 -3.69 5.09
CA LYS A 249 -10.67 -3.46 6.24
C LYS A 249 -10.49 -4.62 7.23
N PRO A 250 -9.47 -4.56 8.11
CA PRO A 250 -9.31 -5.52 9.19
C PRO A 250 -10.52 -5.53 10.13
N ILE A 251 -10.63 -6.60 10.93
CA ILE A 251 -11.59 -6.71 12.04
C ILE A 251 -11.27 -5.65 13.09
N LEU A 252 -10.02 -5.67 13.55
CA LEU A 252 -9.48 -4.72 14.52
C LEU A 252 -7.98 -4.51 14.32
N GLN A 253 -7.49 -3.37 14.77
CA GLN A 253 -6.07 -3.06 14.86
C GLN A 253 -5.72 -2.57 16.25
N MET A 254 -4.51 -2.87 16.68
CA MET A 254 -3.91 -2.36 17.90
C MET A 254 -2.69 -1.51 17.58
N ARG A 255 -2.68 -0.30 18.11
CA ARG A 255 -1.62 0.69 17.88
C ARG A 255 -0.94 1.12 19.16
N THR A 256 0.35 1.39 19.04
CA THR A 256 1.25 1.78 20.13
C THR A 256 1.98 3.07 19.80
N GLN A 257 2.57 3.68 20.83
CA GLN A 257 3.37 4.90 20.70
C GLN A 257 4.77 4.63 20.14
N ASP A 258 5.32 3.46 20.41
CA ASP A 258 6.61 3.00 19.93
C ASP A 258 6.43 1.80 18.99
N PRO A 259 7.36 1.55 18.06
CA PRO A 259 7.33 0.42 17.14
C PRO A 259 7.80 -0.89 17.79
N LEU A 260 7.37 -2.00 17.20
CA LEU A 260 7.94 -3.31 17.50
C LEU A 260 9.41 -3.40 17.01
N PRO A 261 10.30 -4.06 17.78
CA PRO A 261 11.68 -4.26 17.37
C PRO A 261 11.79 -5.21 16.19
N SER A 262 12.79 -5.00 15.33
CA SER A 262 13.08 -5.91 14.22
C SER A 262 13.54 -7.28 14.67
N ILE A 263 13.19 -8.28 13.86
CA ILE A 263 13.64 -9.66 14.02
C ILE A 263 15.00 -9.85 13.35
N VAL A 264 15.10 -9.39 12.10
CA VAL A 264 16.31 -9.48 11.29
C VAL A 264 16.93 -8.09 11.19
N ASN A 265 18.25 -8.00 11.33
CA ASN A 265 18.94 -6.72 11.15
C ASN A 265 18.82 -6.25 9.69
N PRO A 266 18.62 -4.95 9.43
CA PRO A 266 18.39 -4.43 8.07
C PRO A 266 19.52 -4.75 7.09
N ASP A 267 20.76 -4.73 7.57
CA ASP A 267 21.96 -5.02 6.77
C ASP A 267 22.07 -6.50 6.37
N GLN A 268 21.34 -7.38 7.06
CA GLN A 268 21.30 -8.82 6.78
C GLN A 268 20.10 -9.22 5.94
N ALA A 269 19.07 -8.36 5.85
CA ALA A 269 17.87 -8.60 5.07
C ALA A 269 18.11 -8.38 3.56
N LEU A 270 19.08 -9.10 3.01
CA LEU A 270 19.50 -9.00 1.62
C LEU A 270 18.81 -10.06 0.76
N CYS A 271 18.52 -9.70 -0.49
CA CYS A 271 17.91 -10.56 -1.50
C CYS A 271 18.79 -11.78 -1.84
N SER A 272 20.10 -11.73 -1.56
CA SER A 272 21.00 -12.88 -1.68
C SER A 272 20.73 -13.96 -0.62
N GLN A 273 20.28 -13.56 0.56
CA GLN A 273 19.90 -14.47 1.66
C GLN A 273 18.41 -14.82 1.60
N TYR A 274 17.59 -13.86 1.17
CA TYR A 274 16.13 -13.94 1.12
C TYR A 274 15.64 -13.67 -0.31
N PRO A 275 15.74 -14.67 -1.21
CA PRO A 275 15.43 -14.49 -2.63
C PRO A 275 13.93 -14.27 -2.84
N VAL A 276 13.62 -13.31 -3.72
CA VAL A 276 12.24 -12.99 -4.13
C VAL A 276 12.01 -13.59 -5.52
N PRO A 277 10.88 -14.28 -5.75
CA PRO A 277 10.58 -14.81 -7.08
C PRO A 277 10.34 -13.69 -8.09
N HIS A 278 10.66 -13.96 -9.35
CA HIS A 278 10.40 -13.03 -10.44
C HIS A 278 9.07 -13.33 -11.12
N TYR A 279 8.25 -12.31 -11.37
CA TYR A 279 7.00 -12.42 -12.10
C TYR A 279 6.90 -11.35 -13.19
N GLY A 280 7.16 -11.71 -14.45
CA GLY A 280 7.25 -10.74 -15.54
C GLY A 280 5.92 -10.36 -16.22
N TYR A 281 4.80 -11.00 -15.90
CA TYR A 281 3.57 -10.84 -16.70
C TYR A 281 2.68 -9.67 -16.24
N ASP A 282 1.84 -9.12 -17.13
CA ASP A 282 0.87 -8.07 -16.77
C ASP A 282 -0.26 -8.66 -15.91
N PRO A 283 -0.41 -8.24 -14.63
CA PRO A 283 -1.42 -8.77 -13.72
C PRO A 283 -2.86 -8.48 -14.16
N PHE A 284 -3.07 -7.49 -15.02
CA PHE A 284 -4.39 -7.23 -15.59
C PHE A 284 -4.86 -8.39 -16.48
N VAL A 285 -3.95 -8.95 -17.29
CA VAL A 285 -4.28 -10.02 -18.23
C VAL A 285 -4.26 -11.38 -17.54
N THR A 286 -3.29 -11.63 -16.68
CA THR A 286 -3.10 -12.96 -16.08
C THR A 286 -4.09 -13.25 -14.96
N PHE A 287 -4.40 -12.24 -14.13
CA PHE A 287 -5.27 -12.41 -12.96
C PHE A 287 -6.63 -11.72 -13.11
N GLY A 288 -6.80 -10.86 -14.10
CA GLY A 288 -8.04 -10.11 -14.30
C GLY A 288 -8.28 -9.01 -13.26
N TYR A 289 -7.22 -8.53 -12.59
CA TYR A 289 -7.34 -7.44 -11.62
C TYR A 289 -7.94 -6.18 -12.26
N GLU A 290 -8.73 -5.44 -11.49
CA GLU A 290 -9.34 -4.20 -11.99
C GLU A 290 -8.31 -3.05 -12.04
N MET A 291 -8.35 -2.27 -13.11
CA MET A 291 -7.55 -1.05 -13.25
C MET A 291 -8.43 0.19 -13.12
N VAL A 292 -8.38 0.82 -11.96
CA VAL A 292 -9.27 1.94 -11.61
C VAL A 292 -8.48 3.25 -11.58
N ARG A 293 -9.06 4.31 -12.14
CA ARG A 293 -8.49 5.66 -12.03
C ARG A 293 -9.01 6.33 -10.75
N ARG A 294 -8.10 6.64 -9.82
CA ARG A 294 -8.42 7.24 -8.51
C ARG A 294 -7.26 8.07 -7.95
N HIS A 295 -7.54 8.90 -6.94
CA HIS A 295 -6.45 9.52 -6.18
C HIS A 295 -5.80 8.45 -5.30
N VAL A 296 -4.46 8.49 -5.28
CA VAL A 296 -3.66 7.53 -4.54
C VAL A 296 -3.64 7.94 -3.08
N THR A 297 -3.75 6.94 -2.21
CA THR A 297 -4.02 7.16 -0.80
C THR A 297 -3.24 6.16 0.04
N ASN A 298 -2.53 6.69 1.04
CA ASN A 298 -1.92 5.93 2.13
C ASN A 298 -2.64 6.32 3.42
N ILE A 299 -3.40 5.37 3.97
CA ILE A 299 -4.21 5.56 5.18
C ILE A 299 -4.02 4.29 6.03
N PRO A 300 -3.32 4.36 7.18
CA PRO A 300 -3.07 3.20 8.02
C PRO A 300 -4.25 2.84 8.95
N GLY A 301 -5.32 3.62 8.94
CA GLY A 301 -6.49 3.45 9.82
C GLY A 301 -6.87 4.69 10.64
N PHE A 302 -5.97 5.68 10.71
CA PHE A 302 -6.14 6.92 11.48
C PHE A 302 -5.62 8.12 10.68
N TRP A 303 -5.94 9.33 11.14
CA TRP A 303 -5.44 10.57 10.52
C TRP A 303 -4.11 11.00 11.13
N PRO A 304 -3.22 11.68 10.36
CA PRO A 304 -1.97 12.19 10.91
C PRO A 304 -2.17 13.11 12.12
N GLY A 305 -1.27 13.03 13.09
CA GLY A 305 -1.31 13.81 14.34
C GLY A 305 -1.79 13.05 15.57
N GLU A 306 -2.18 11.78 15.41
CA GLU A 306 -2.50 10.89 16.53
C GLU A 306 -1.24 10.54 17.35
N SER A 307 -1.37 10.26 18.64
CA SER A 307 -0.21 9.97 19.50
C SER A 307 0.36 8.54 19.34
N ARG A 308 -0.43 7.60 18.81
CA ARG A 308 -0.09 6.17 18.72
C ARG A 308 0.02 5.77 17.26
N GLU A 309 1.19 6.00 16.69
CA GLU A 309 1.35 5.92 15.25
C GLU A 309 1.95 4.59 14.76
N PHE A 310 2.25 3.64 15.65
CA PHE A 310 2.88 2.38 15.26
C PHE A 310 1.95 1.18 15.40
N SER A 311 2.21 0.15 14.59
CA SER A 311 1.51 -1.12 14.64
C SER A 311 1.99 -1.99 15.78
N LEU A 312 1.04 -2.62 16.47
CA LEU A 312 1.31 -3.78 17.32
C LEU A 312 0.80 -5.05 16.62
N MET A 313 -0.53 -5.17 16.47
CA MET A 313 -1.17 -6.33 15.88
C MET A 313 -2.46 -5.96 15.14
N SER A 314 -2.80 -6.68 14.07
CA SER A 314 -4.11 -6.63 13.41
C SER A 314 -4.78 -8.00 13.33
N TYR A 315 -6.12 -8.01 13.30
CA TYR A 315 -6.90 -9.19 12.96
C TYR A 315 -7.63 -8.98 11.63
N HIS A 316 -7.57 -9.96 10.75
CA HIS A 316 -8.22 -9.94 9.46
C HIS A 316 -9.07 -11.19 9.25
N HIS A 317 -10.07 -11.06 8.39
CA HIS A 317 -10.94 -12.18 8.03
C HIS A 317 -10.22 -13.15 7.10
N SER A 318 -10.46 -14.44 7.30
CA SER A 318 -10.16 -15.49 6.32
C SER A 318 -11.42 -16.25 5.88
N ASN A 319 -12.62 -15.74 6.22
CA ASN A 319 -13.92 -16.35 5.90
C ASN A 319 -14.11 -16.61 4.39
N TYR A 320 -13.53 -15.78 3.53
CA TYR A 320 -13.63 -15.91 2.07
C TYR A 320 -13.03 -17.23 1.55
N LEU A 321 -12.12 -17.86 2.31
CA LEU A 321 -11.54 -19.16 1.95
C LEU A 321 -12.60 -20.27 1.85
N LYS A 322 -13.67 -20.20 2.65
CA LYS A 322 -14.75 -21.20 2.64
C LYS A 322 -15.50 -21.24 1.31
N TYR A 323 -15.53 -20.13 0.59
CA TYR A 323 -16.30 -19.96 -0.65
C TYR A 323 -15.44 -20.11 -1.90
N ARG A 324 -14.16 -20.50 -1.75
CA ARG A 324 -13.29 -20.74 -2.90
C ARG A 324 -13.72 -22.00 -3.65
N PRO A 325 -13.70 -21.99 -4.99
CA PRO A 325 -14.02 -23.17 -5.80
C PRO A 325 -13.10 -24.35 -5.47
N ALA A 326 -13.68 -25.53 -5.28
CA ALA A 326 -12.92 -26.77 -5.06
C ALA A 326 -12.01 -27.13 -6.25
N SER A 327 -12.23 -26.53 -7.43
CA SER A 327 -11.42 -26.74 -8.64
C SER A 327 -10.01 -26.14 -8.57
N TYR A 328 -9.72 -25.24 -7.63
CA TYR A 328 -8.40 -24.59 -7.52
C TYR A 328 -7.32 -25.50 -6.94
N GLY A 329 -7.69 -26.67 -6.42
CA GLY A 329 -6.75 -27.64 -5.86
C GLY A 329 -6.49 -27.44 -4.38
N ALA A 330 -5.69 -28.35 -3.80
CA ALA A 330 -5.52 -28.44 -2.36
C ALA A 330 -4.62 -27.35 -1.76
N SER A 331 -3.66 -26.81 -2.52
CA SER A 331 -2.73 -25.77 -2.04
C SER A 331 -3.28 -24.35 -2.12
N ASP A 332 -4.33 -24.12 -2.92
CA ASP A 332 -4.86 -22.77 -3.18
C ASP A 332 -5.30 -22.05 -1.90
N ALA A 333 -5.95 -22.76 -0.97
CA ALA A 333 -6.41 -22.14 0.27
C ALA A 333 -5.24 -21.62 1.13
N GLU A 334 -4.13 -22.36 1.16
CA GLU A 334 -2.92 -21.99 1.88
C GLU A 334 -2.19 -20.84 1.17
N GLU A 335 -1.97 -20.96 -0.13
CA GLU A 335 -1.34 -19.90 -0.94
C GLU A 335 -2.11 -18.58 -0.87
N THR A 336 -3.45 -18.66 -0.93
CA THR A 336 -4.33 -17.49 -0.81
C THR A 336 -4.22 -16.85 0.58
N LEU A 337 -4.14 -17.66 1.63
CA LEU A 337 -3.96 -17.18 2.99
C LEU A 337 -2.60 -16.48 3.16
N GLN A 338 -1.54 -17.04 2.56
CA GLN A 338 -0.21 -16.44 2.50
C GLN A 338 -0.24 -15.09 1.74
N CYS A 339 -0.92 -15.03 0.60
CA CYS A 339 -1.10 -13.78 -0.15
C CYS A 339 -1.77 -12.69 0.70
N GLN A 340 -2.86 -13.05 1.38
CA GLN A 340 -3.58 -12.12 2.27
C GLN A 340 -2.68 -11.64 3.41
N GLY A 341 -1.93 -12.55 4.03
CA GLY A 341 -0.98 -12.23 5.10
C GLY A 341 0.10 -11.25 4.65
N ILE A 342 0.67 -11.45 3.46
CA ILE A 342 1.66 -10.55 2.86
C ILE A 342 1.03 -9.19 2.55
N LEU A 343 -0.06 -9.16 1.78
CA LEU A 343 -0.67 -7.91 1.31
C LEU A 343 -1.19 -7.05 2.46
N ALA A 344 -1.92 -7.63 3.41
CA ALA A 344 -2.47 -6.90 4.55
C ALA A 344 -1.35 -6.28 5.41
N SER A 345 -0.32 -7.07 5.71
CA SER A 345 0.78 -6.63 6.56
C SER A 345 1.67 -5.60 5.86
N PHE A 346 2.02 -5.84 4.59
CA PHE A 346 2.79 -4.91 3.77
C PHE A 346 2.05 -3.58 3.61
N ALA A 347 0.77 -3.61 3.24
CA ALA A 347 -0.01 -2.39 3.05
C ALA A 347 -0.12 -1.56 4.34
N TRP A 348 -0.32 -2.22 5.48
CA TRP A 348 -0.37 -1.51 6.75
C TRP A 348 0.98 -0.86 7.08
N LEU A 349 2.08 -1.59 6.98
CA LEU A 349 3.41 -1.02 7.25
C LEU A 349 3.82 0.05 6.23
N MET A 350 3.45 -0.10 4.96
CA MET A 350 3.74 0.87 3.91
C MET A 350 3.03 2.21 4.17
N SER A 351 1.75 2.15 4.56
CA SER A 351 1.01 3.35 4.96
C SER A 351 1.53 3.99 6.25
N LEU A 352 2.01 3.19 7.21
CA LEU A 352 2.68 3.67 8.42
C LEU A 352 4.03 4.35 8.12
N ALA A 353 4.89 3.73 7.30
CA ALA A 353 6.15 4.32 6.86
C ALA A 353 5.90 5.69 6.20
N SER A 354 4.85 5.78 5.39
CA SER A 354 4.41 7.04 4.78
C SER A 354 4.04 8.12 5.80
N TYR A 355 3.41 7.73 6.92
CA TYR A 355 3.03 8.65 7.99
C TYR A 355 4.23 9.10 8.83
N GLN A 356 5.31 8.33 8.84
CA GLN A 356 6.58 8.75 9.43
C GLN A 356 7.40 9.66 8.50
N GLY A 357 6.86 9.99 7.32
CA GLY A 357 7.56 10.73 6.28
C GLY A 357 8.59 9.89 5.52
N MET A 358 8.69 8.61 5.85
CA MET A 358 9.47 7.59 5.14
C MET A 358 8.66 7.09 3.95
N TRP A 359 8.38 8.03 3.05
CA TRP A 359 7.84 7.78 1.74
C TRP A 359 7.94 9.07 0.92
N PHE A 360 8.60 8.95 -0.23
CA PHE A 360 8.75 9.95 -1.29
C PHE A 360 9.85 11.06 -1.26
N SER A 361 10.47 11.15 -2.45
CA SER A 361 11.51 11.89 -3.24
C SER A 361 13.06 11.87 -3.10
N SER A 362 13.85 11.64 -4.20
CA SER A 362 15.32 11.57 -4.57
C SER A 362 15.67 10.94 -5.97
N ILE A 363 16.45 11.63 -6.80
CA ILE A 363 17.21 11.03 -7.92
C ILE A 363 18.70 11.31 -7.66
N TYR A 364 19.52 10.26 -7.81
CA TYR A 364 20.96 10.23 -8.03
C TYR A 364 21.88 11.13 -7.17
N SER A 365 22.70 10.49 -6.35
CA SER A 365 24.08 10.95 -6.10
C SER A 365 24.91 10.69 -7.36
N HIS A 366 25.47 11.75 -7.94
CA HIS A 366 26.61 11.80 -8.88
C HIS A 366 27.22 10.44 -9.32
N LEU A 367 27.06 10.05 -10.60
CA LEU A 367 28.14 9.68 -11.54
C LEU A 367 27.59 8.99 -12.82
N LYS A 368 28.25 9.31 -13.95
CA LYS A 368 28.14 8.70 -15.31
C LYS A 368 27.04 9.22 -16.25
N ILE A 369 26.93 10.55 -16.36
CA ILE A 369 26.57 11.18 -17.64
C ILE A 369 27.88 11.38 -18.39
N GLU A 370 28.37 10.37 -19.12
CA GLU A 370 29.38 10.65 -20.16
C GLU A 370 29.40 9.65 -21.33
N LEU A 371 28.66 8.52 -21.28
CA LEU A 371 28.75 7.51 -22.37
C LEU A 371 27.42 6.90 -22.86
N MET A 372 26.25 7.34 -22.37
CA MET A 372 24.95 6.72 -22.70
C MET A 372 24.01 7.66 -23.47
N SER A 373 24.55 8.56 -24.30
CA SER A 373 23.78 9.61 -25.00
C SER A 373 23.24 9.22 -26.38
N ILE A 374 23.42 7.97 -26.85
CA ILE A 374 23.04 7.61 -28.24
C ILE A 374 21.91 6.56 -28.34
N LEU A 375 21.48 5.90 -27.25
CA LEU A 375 20.43 4.86 -27.33
C LEU A 375 19.18 5.08 -26.48
N ILE A 376 19.10 6.15 -25.67
CA ILE A 376 17.91 6.45 -24.85
C ILE A 376 17.20 7.68 -25.43
N THR A 377 16.73 7.54 -26.66
CA THR A 377 15.86 8.55 -27.30
C THR A 377 14.42 8.02 -27.27
N PHE A 378 13.52 8.81 -26.68
CA PHE A 378 12.06 8.59 -26.58
C PHE A 378 11.52 7.67 -25.48
N GLN A 379 11.52 8.12 -24.22
CA GLN A 379 10.31 8.03 -23.39
C GLN A 379 10.37 8.97 -22.17
N PRO A 380 9.34 9.79 -21.94
CA PRO A 380 9.04 10.35 -20.61
C PRO A 380 8.31 9.28 -19.79
N VAL A 381 9.04 8.50 -19.01
CA VAL A 381 8.42 7.55 -18.09
C VAL A 381 8.02 8.31 -16.82
N LEU A 382 6.84 8.93 -16.88
CA LEU A 382 6.15 9.50 -15.72
C LEU A 382 5.91 8.38 -14.70
N GLY A 383 6.85 8.22 -13.76
CA GLY A 383 6.93 7.13 -12.79
C GLY A 383 7.39 7.61 -11.42
N PHE A 384 6.85 7.00 -10.36
CA PHE A 384 7.24 7.27 -8.97
C PHE A 384 8.41 6.36 -8.53
N THR A 385 9.54 6.91 -8.12
CA THR A 385 10.54 6.16 -7.33
C THR A 385 10.20 6.17 -5.84
N THR A 386 10.84 5.34 -5.02
CA THR A 386 10.83 5.40 -3.54
C THR A 386 12.22 5.84 -3.10
N PHE A 387 12.34 6.62 -2.02
CA PHE A 387 13.42 7.61 -2.00
C PHE A 387 14.16 7.81 -0.69
N HIS A 388 13.40 7.84 0.40
CA HIS A 388 13.94 7.48 1.68
C HIS A 388 13.47 6.06 1.89
N ASP A 389 14.38 5.13 1.64
CA ASP A 389 14.20 3.79 2.15
C ASP A 389 14.10 3.86 3.68
N ASN A 390 13.52 2.83 4.26
CA ASN A 390 13.28 2.78 5.69
C ASN A 390 14.61 2.98 6.46
N THR A 391 14.67 3.99 7.34
CA THR A 391 15.87 4.20 8.19
C THR A 391 15.96 3.15 9.29
N TYR A 392 14.82 2.59 9.67
CA TYR A 392 14.70 1.40 10.49
C TYR A 392 13.55 0.54 9.95
N PRO A 393 13.63 -0.79 10.10
CA PRO A 393 12.60 -1.71 9.64
C PRO A 393 11.35 -1.57 10.50
N PHE A 394 10.19 -1.73 9.88
CA PHE A 394 8.92 -1.81 10.59
C PHE A 394 8.51 -3.27 10.76
N LEU A 395 8.00 -3.64 11.93
CA LEU A 395 7.46 -4.97 12.20
C LEU A 395 5.97 -4.87 12.55
N THR A 396 5.16 -5.76 12.00
CA THR A 396 3.77 -5.95 12.41
C THR A 396 3.45 -7.42 12.65
N GLN A 397 2.51 -7.65 13.56
CA GLN A 397 1.83 -8.92 13.76
C GLN A 397 0.46 -8.89 13.08
N THR A 398 0.11 -9.95 12.36
CA THR A 398 -1.18 -10.07 11.69
C THR A 398 -1.76 -11.45 11.99
N VAL A 399 -3.02 -11.48 12.43
CA VAL A 399 -3.77 -12.71 12.69
C VAL A 399 -4.88 -12.85 11.65
N LEU A 400 -4.88 -13.95 10.91
CA LEU A 400 -5.90 -14.28 9.93
C LEU A 400 -6.83 -15.32 10.52
N THR A 401 -8.15 -15.06 10.54
CA THR A 401 -9.10 -16.00 11.12
C THR A 401 -10.49 -15.95 10.50
N ASP A 402 -11.17 -17.09 10.49
CA ASP A 402 -12.60 -17.23 10.19
C ASP A 402 -13.43 -17.49 11.47
N GLY A 403 -12.80 -17.39 12.64
CA GLY A 403 -13.41 -17.63 13.94
C GLY A 403 -13.32 -19.08 14.42
N MET A 404 -12.84 -20.01 13.60
CA MET A 404 -12.51 -21.38 14.02
C MET A 404 -11.03 -21.67 13.79
N ASP A 405 -10.53 -21.32 12.62
CA ASP A 405 -9.14 -21.50 12.24
C ASP A 405 -8.37 -20.18 12.31
N PHE A 406 -7.10 -20.28 12.69
CA PHE A 406 -6.21 -19.17 12.92
C PHE A 406 -4.86 -19.42 12.22
N SER A 407 -4.35 -18.37 11.59
CA SER A 407 -2.98 -18.29 11.10
C SER A 407 -2.33 -17.01 11.59
N PHE A 408 -1.05 -17.10 11.93
CA PHE A 408 -0.28 -16.02 12.48
C PHE A 408 0.78 -15.60 11.48
N VAL A 409 0.96 -14.29 11.34
CA VAL A 409 1.90 -13.69 10.40
C VAL A 409 2.75 -12.66 11.14
N LEU A 410 4.05 -12.72 10.95
CA LEU A 410 4.98 -11.64 11.28
C LEU A 410 5.50 -11.07 9.97
N TYR A 411 5.43 -9.76 9.80
CA TYR A 411 5.92 -9.12 8.59
C TYR A 411 6.89 -8.00 8.93
N GLN A 412 8.09 -8.07 8.37
CA GLN A 412 9.12 -7.06 8.52
C GLN A 412 9.33 -6.32 7.19
N LEU A 413 8.99 -5.02 7.20
CA LEU A 413 9.22 -4.10 6.09
C LEU A 413 10.63 -3.50 6.18
N ASN A 414 11.54 -4.04 5.38
CA ASN A 414 12.94 -3.62 5.30
C ASN A 414 13.16 -2.58 4.22
N THR A 415 12.38 -2.64 3.14
CA THR A 415 12.50 -1.71 2.04
C THR A 415 11.17 -1.32 1.43
N THR A 416 11.08 -0.06 1.01
CA THR A 416 9.96 0.46 0.20
C THR A 416 10.40 0.79 -1.23
N GLU A 417 11.68 0.63 -1.55
CA GLU A 417 12.30 0.93 -2.85
C GLU A 417 12.02 -0.17 -3.89
N LEU A 418 10.98 0.07 -4.69
CA LEU A 418 10.32 -0.91 -5.55
C LEU A 418 10.25 -0.49 -7.04
N HIS A 419 10.82 0.66 -7.39
CA HIS A 419 10.81 1.19 -8.75
C HIS A 419 11.82 0.48 -9.66
N HIS A 420 11.53 0.39 -10.97
CA HIS A 420 12.37 -0.38 -11.91
C HIS A 420 13.83 0.10 -12.00
N GLU A 421 14.09 1.40 -11.82
CA GLU A 421 15.45 1.95 -11.84
C GLU A 421 16.26 1.50 -10.60
N ASP A 422 15.63 1.49 -9.44
CA ASP A 422 16.31 1.27 -8.17
C ASP A 422 16.29 -0.21 -7.74
N ILE A 423 15.27 -0.97 -8.17
CA ILE A 423 15.05 -2.35 -7.75
C ILE A 423 16.25 -3.25 -8.09
N SER A 424 16.96 -2.93 -9.19
CA SER A 424 18.14 -3.66 -9.65
C SER A 424 19.38 -3.42 -8.80
N THR A 425 19.46 -2.29 -8.10
CA THR A 425 20.63 -1.88 -7.31
C THR A 425 20.40 -2.03 -5.81
N ASN A 426 19.16 -1.87 -5.35
CA ASN A 426 18.78 -2.11 -3.96
C ASN A 426 18.96 -3.60 -3.64
N PRO A 427 19.81 -3.99 -2.67
CA PRO A 427 20.03 -5.38 -2.34
C PRO A 427 19.02 -5.91 -1.31
N LYS A 428 18.17 -5.09 -0.70
CA LYS A 428 17.30 -5.50 0.42
C LYS A 428 16.08 -6.28 -0.04
N SER A 429 15.46 -7.05 0.85
CA SER A 429 14.14 -7.65 0.64
C SER A 429 13.31 -7.64 1.93
N ASN A 430 11.99 -7.62 1.77
CA ASN A 430 11.05 -7.73 2.87
C ASN A 430 10.91 -9.20 3.28
N ILE A 431 10.54 -9.46 4.54
CA ILE A 431 10.47 -10.82 5.08
C ILE A 431 9.11 -11.03 5.74
N CYS A 432 8.47 -12.13 5.42
CA CYS A 432 7.19 -12.55 5.99
C CYS A 432 7.33 -13.95 6.57
N TRP A 433 7.04 -14.10 7.87
CA TRP A 433 6.90 -15.40 8.51
C TRP A 433 5.43 -15.73 8.67
N ILE A 434 5.03 -16.95 8.33
CA ILE A 434 3.64 -17.39 8.48
C ILE A 434 3.56 -18.78 9.10
N THR A 435 2.56 -19.00 9.95
CA THR A 435 2.24 -20.33 10.48
C THR A 435 1.24 -21.05 9.58
N PRO A 436 1.24 -22.40 9.56
CA PRO A 436 0.14 -23.14 8.98
C PRO A 436 -1.18 -22.80 9.67
N ARG A 437 -2.29 -23.06 8.97
CA ARG A 437 -3.64 -22.90 9.51
C ARG A 437 -3.89 -23.89 10.64
N MET A 438 -4.29 -23.38 11.80
CA MET A 438 -4.55 -24.19 13.00
C MET A 438 -5.96 -23.96 13.52
N ARG A 439 -6.63 -25.04 13.91
CA ARG A 439 -7.96 -24.98 14.52
C ARG A 439 -7.87 -24.62 16.00
N LEU A 440 -8.65 -23.62 16.44
CA LEU A 440 -8.73 -23.21 17.83
C LEU A 440 -9.62 -24.14 18.67
N TYR A 441 -10.75 -24.59 18.13
CA TYR A 441 -11.69 -25.48 18.81
C TYR A 441 -12.48 -26.30 17.79
N ASP A 442 -12.99 -27.44 18.23
CA ASP A 442 -13.95 -28.23 17.46
C ASP A 442 -15.38 -28.02 17.99
N LEU A 443 -16.36 -28.23 17.11
CA LEU A 443 -17.78 -28.17 17.45
C LEU A 443 -18.37 -29.58 17.41
N VAL A 444 -18.67 -30.14 18.57
CA VAL A 444 -19.30 -31.47 18.70
C VAL A 444 -20.66 -31.29 19.33
N ASN A 445 -21.72 -31.67 18.60
CA ASN A 445 -23.12 -31.47 19.00
C ASN A 445 -23.47 -30.02 19.38
N GLY A 446 -22.85 -29.04 18.72
CA GLY A 446 -23.07 -27.61 19.00
C GLY A 446 -22.39 -27.09 20.26
N LYS A 447 -21.55 -27.90 20.91
CA LYS A 447 -20.72 -27.48 22.03
C LYS A 447 -19.25 -27.41 21.61
N VAL A 448 -18.53 -26.46 22.22
CA VAL A 448 -17.09 -26.33 22.08
C VAL A 448 -16.45 -27.56 22.71
N GLU A 449 -15.63 -28.28 21.94
CA GLU A 449 -14.81 -29.37 22.45
C GLU A 449 -13.34 -29.07 22.17
N GLY A 450 -12.54 -29.11 23.23
CA GLY A 450 -11.08 -29.02 23.17
C GLY A 450 -10.55 -27.71 22.60
N VAL A 451 -10.19 -26.75 23.45
CA VAL A 451 -9.42 -25.58 22.99
C VAL A 451 -7.96 -25.95 22.77
N ASN A 452 -7.47 -25.64 21.57
CA ASN A 452 -6.10 -25.87 21.14
C ASN A 452 -5.13 -24.87 21.80
N GLU A 453 -4.33 -25.37 22.73
CA GLU A 453 -3.37 -24.58 23.50
C GLU A 453 -2.25 -23.98 22.64
N ASN A 454 -1.92 -24.57 21.49
CA ASN A 454 -0.90 -24.01 20.59
C ASN A 454 -1.38 -22.70 19.96
N VAL A 455 -2.66 -22.61 19.58
CA VAL A 455 -3.24 -21.37 19.04
C VAL A 455 -3.27 -20.29 20.12
N LEU A 456 -3.63 -20.67 21.35
CA LEU A 456 -3.54 -19.76 22.50
C LEU A 456 -2.11 -19.29 22.73
N LYS A 457 -1.13 -20.19 22.71
CA LYS A 457 0.29 -19.83 22.89
C LYS A 457 0.73 -18.76 21.90
N PHE A 458 0.39 -18.90 20.60
CA PHE A 458 0.70 -17.88 19.60
C PHE A 458 0.00 -16.54 19.84
N LEU A 459 -1.29 -16.56 20.18
CA LEU A 459 -2.02 -15.34 20.52
C LEU A 459 -1.32 -14.63 21.68
N ILE A 460 -1.03 -15.35 22.75
CA ILE A 460 -0.39 -14.82 23.95
C ILE A 460 0.99 -14.25 23.61
N GLN A 461 1.80 -14.97 22.84
CA GLN A 461 3.09 -14.49 22.35
C GLN A 461 2.98 -13.16 21.59
N PHE A 462 1.95 -12.98 20.76
CA PHE A 462 1.72 -11.72 20.06
C PHE A 462 1.41 -10.57 21.03
N TYR A 463 0.50 -10.77 21.99
CA TYR A 463 0.19 -9.77 23.04
C TYR A 463 1.37 -9.47 23.99
N MET A 464 2.29 -10.41 24.18
CA MET A 464 3.45 -10.23 25.06
C MET A 464 4.59 -9.42 24.45
N ASN A 465 4.63 -9.29 23.12
CA ASN A 465 5.69 -8.51 22.48
C ASN A 465 5.64 -7.04 22.89
N GLN A 466 6.82 -6.51 23.21
CA GLN A 466 6.98 -5.15 23.70
C GLN A 466 7.62 -4.25 22.65
N PRO A 467 6.97 -3.12 22.31
CA PRO A 467 7.60 -2.07 21.53
C PRO A 467 8.87 -1.53 22.18
N LYS A 468 9.79 -1.05 21.34
CA LYS A 468 11.02 -0.38 21.76
C LYS A 468 11.07 1.00 21.15
N LYS A 469 11.39 1.98 21.99
CA LYS A 469 11.54 3.38 21.58
C LYS A 469 12.66 3.51 20.54
N ILE A 470 12.39 4.26 19.48
CA ILE A 470 13.35 4.59 18.44
C ILE A 470 13.75 6.07 18.54
N GLU A 471 15.02 6.35 18.29
CA GLU A 471 15.53 7.71 18.17
C GLU A 471 15.13 8.31 16.82
N ASN A 472 14.52 9.50 16.84
CA ASN A 472 14.04 10.21 15.66
C ASN A 472 13.19 9.36 14.68
N PRO A 473 11.94 9.01 15.05
CA PRO A 473 11.06 8.21 14.20
C PRO A 473 10.65 8.91 12.89
N LYS A 474 10.84 10.23 12.77
CA LYS A 474 10.35 11.07 11.67
C LYS A 474 11.47 11.90 11.04
N PRO A 475 12.54 11.28 10.52
CA PRO A 475 13.74 12.01 10.09
C PRO A 475 13.50 12.92 8.87
N PHE A 476 12.41 12.72 8.13
CA PHE A 476 12.12 13.45 6.89
C PHE A 476 10.99 14.46 7.02
N LEU A 477 10.55 14.76 8.23
CA LEU A 477 9.53 15.75 8.52
C LEU A 477 10.15 16.90 9.31
N ASP A 478 9.53 18.08 9.21
CA ASP A 478 9.95 19.22 10.01
C ASP A 478 9.67 18.92 11.50
N GLU A 479 10.71 19.03 12.34
CA GLU A 479 10.63 18.68 13.78
C GLU A 479 9.54 19.45 14.52
N ASN A 480 9.31 20.71 14.12
CA ASN A 480 8.36 21.60 14.78
C ASN A 480 6.94 21.42 14.24
N LEU A 481 6.80 21.30 12.91
CA LEU A 481 5.51 21.13 12.25
C LEU A 481 5.11 19.64 12.17
N GLY A 482 5.68 18.88 11.25
CA GLY A 482 5.41 17.46 11.01
C GLY A 482 3.99 17.10 10.54
N VAL A 483 2.98 17.85 10.97
CA VAL A 483 1.55 17.67 10.65
C VAL A 483 0.88 19.03 10.42
N ILE A 484 -0.19 19.06 9.61
CA ILE A 484 -0.91 20.30 9.27
C ILE A 484 -1.45 21.01 10.51
N ALA A 485 -1.89 20.24 11.52
CA ALA A 485 -2.54 20.77 12.72
C ALA A 485 -1.67 21.79 13.48
N LYS A 486 -0.34 21.72 13.35
CA LYS A 486 0.63 22.61 14.02
C LYS A 486 0.94 23.90 13.25
N TYR A 487 0.35 24.14 12.08
CA TYR A 487 0.48 25.43 11.41
C TYR A 487 -0.14 26.56 12.24
N ASN A 488 0.60 27.66 12.42
CA ASN A 488 0.13 28.86 13.12
C ASN A 488 -0.98 29.60 12.35
N ASP A 489 -0.96 29.52 11.02
CA ASP A 489 -1.96 30.14 10.15
C ASP A 489 -3.23 29.26 10.09
N PRO A 490 -4.36 29.73 10.65
CA PRO A 490 -5.60 28.95 10.69
C PRO A 490 -6.22 28.79 9.30
N GLU A 491 -6.11 29.76 8.41
CA GLU A 491 -6.70 29.69 7.07
C GLU A 491 -5.97 28.63 6.23
N LYS A 492 -4.64 28.68 6.25
CA LYS A 492 -3.80 27.66 5.59
C LYS A 492 -4.12 26.27 6.13
N ARG A 493 -4.22 26.12 7.46
CA ARG A 493 -4.53 24.86 8.12
C ARG A 493 -5.87 24.28 7.67
N THR A 494 -6.94 25.07 7.75
CA THR A 494 -8.29 24.63 7.35
C THR A 494 -8.35 24.28 5.87
N TRP A 495 -7.69 25.06 5.02
CA TRP A 495 -7.64 24.80 3.58
C TRP A 495 -6.93 23.47 3.28
N LEU A 496 -5.73 23.27 3.84
CA LEU A 496 -4.96 22.04 3.62
C LEU A 496 -5.68 20.80 4.14
N GLU A 497 -6.23 20.87 5.35
CA GLU A 497 -6.96 19.75 5.95
C GLU A 497 -8.20 19.37 5.12
N SER A 498 -8.97 20.37 4.67
CA SER A 498 -10.14 20.13 3.81
C SER A 498 -9.74 19.49 2.49
N ARG A 499 -8.65 19.96 1.87
CA ARG A 499 -8.16 19.41 0.60
C ARG A 499 -7.65 18.00 0.78
N PHE A 500 -6.78 17.75 1.75
CA PHE A 500 -6.27 16.43 2.06
C PHE A 500 -7.40 15.42 2.26
N LYS A 501 -8.37 15.72 3.14
CA LYS A 501 -9.55 14.87 3.36
C LYS A 501 -10.40 14.66 2.10
N HIS A 502 -10.54 15.69 1.25
CA HIS A 502 -11.24 15.55 -0.03
C HIS A 502 -10.55 14.56 -0.96
N PHE A 503 -9.23 14.64 -1.15
CA PHE A 503 -8.47 13.69 -1.96
C PHE A 503 -8.52 12.28 -1.37
N SER A 504 -8.32 12.14 -0.05
CA SER A 504 -8.40 10.86 0.66
C SER A 504 -9.79 10.22 0.64
N SER A 505 -10.85 11.00 0.45
CA SER A 505 -12.22 10.48 0.39
C SER A 505 -12.54 9.70 -0.89
N ASN A 506 -11.77 9.92 -1.98
CA ASN A 506 -12.00 9.32 -3.29
C ASN A 506 -13.47 9.37 -3.76
N ARG A 507 -14.23 10.40 -3.35
CA ARG A 507 -15.63 10.56 -3.74
C ARG A 507 -15.74 10.62 -5.27
N PRO A 508 -16.71 9.91 -5.88
CA PRO A 508 -16.95 10.00 -7.31
C PRO A 508 -17.17 11.46 -7.68
N ARG A 509 -16.25 12.03 -8.46
CA ARG A 509 -16.51 13.33 -9.07
C ARG A 509 -17.60 13.09 -10.08
N HIS A 510 -18.70 13.85 -10.00
CA HIS A 510 -19.77 13.80 -10.98
C HIS A 510 -19.13 13.81 -12.38
N ARG A 511 -19.20 12.66 -13.08
CA ARG A 511 -18.98 12.66 -14.51
C ARG A 511 -20.09 13.56 -15.03
N TYR A 512 -19.73 14.69 -15.63
CA TYR A 512 -20.58 15.19 -16.69
C TYR A 512 -20.61 14.05 -17.69
N ASP A 513 -21.73 13.32 -17.74
CA ASP A 513 -21.92 12.19 -18.63
C ASP A 513 -21.97 12.79 -20.03
N ILE A 514 -20.82 12.84 -20.71
CA ILE A 514 -20.67 13.40 -22.06
C ILE A 514 -21.42 12.52 -23.10
N ARG A 515 -22.19 11.51 -22.66
CA ARG A 515 -23.09 10.72 -23.53
C ARG A 515 -24.29 11.52 -24.05
N TYR A 516 -24.45 12.79 -23.66
CA TYR A 516 -25.53 13.70 -24.11
C TYR A 516 -25.05 14.99 -24.81
N LEU A 517 -23.83 15.00 -25.37
CA LEU A 517 -23.36 16.03 -26.31
C LEU A 517 -22.71 15.36 -27.51
#